data_AF-A0A7Y5NSI0-F1
#
_entry.id   AF-A0A7Y5NSI0-F1
#
_cell.length_a   1.000
_cell.length_b   1.000
_cell.length_c   1.000
_cell.angle_alpha   90.00
_cell.angle_beta   90.00
_cell.angle_gamma   90.00
#
_symmetry.space_group_name_H-M   'P 1'
#
loop_
_entity.id
_entity.type
_entity.pdbx_description
1 polymer ?
#
loop_
_entity_poly.entity_id
_entity_poly.type
_entity_poly.pdbx_seq_one_letter_code
_entity_poly.pdbx_strand_id
1 'polypeptide(L)'
;MTRIGLRSALGCLTVGLTAGAVTKAPDLVRHLGATWPSYLPEARNLPELAAMVGAGLGVTIVTACVVQYVRVRTRPQVLARSLDKQHATDDLFVTALSIEREGDAPTGKLGGPEIAKAVVQRAQSLAASITPPIPHHRRSWAFGISTWAVAILAGVVLFLPKSVLPKDLLAPADVAPSATQKESTPTLSKEDKARIEQLEKQLQTLEEQRGLSDSAKKKLGEAQKELRSARKNSSKSAGHLSAAARALQDLANEAREQGGLFDQPSLESLPLETVTKQLADAIERGDADTASAMANELNRRSKDANDYGLKSMGQELSKALKEAKPAPESGVDPKDAERWKQLAKSAGERFDNGEPSSAKKNLRELVEDMDQKRQHSVDQALSNLGDVRSKQLETMNQQRGVPPQGQQGQQGANGKQAQNGQQG
;
A
#
# COMPACT_ATOMS: atom_id res chain seq x y z
N MET A 1 -14.71 -14.92 -4.01
CA MET A 1 -14.47 -14.44 -2.63
C MET A 1 -14.29 -12.95 -2.64
N THR A 2 -15.14 -12.20 -1.96
CA THR A 2 -15.07 -10.73 -1.94
C THR A 2 -13.85 -10.28 -1.13
N ARG A 3 -13.19 -9.16 -1.52
CA ARG A 3 -12.06 -8.54 -0.79
C ARG A 3 -12.35 -8.28 0.70
N ILE A 4 -13.63 -8.35 1.09
CA ILE A 4 -14.15 -8.21 2.46
C ILE A 4 -13.86 -9.47 3.28
N GLY A 5 -14.05 -10.67 2.72
CA GLY A 5 -13.76 -11.93 3.42
C GLY A 5 -12.29 -12.09 3.79
N LEU A 6 -11.39 -11.59 2.94
CA LEU A 6 -9.94 -11.62 3.19
C LEU A 6 -9.52 -10.69 4.34
N ARG A 7 -10.17 -9.53 4.48
CA ARG A 7 -9.86 -8.55 5.53
C ARG A 7 -10.46 -8.92 6.88
N SER A 8 -11.67 -9.50 6.90
CA SER A 8 -12.24 -10.08 8.13
C SER A 8 -11.42 -11.28 8.62
N ALA A 9 -10.90 -12.11 7.70
CA ALA A 9 -9.99 -13.20 8.04
C ALA A 9 -8.68 -12.69 8.65
N LEU A 10 -8.11 -11.59 8.14
CA LEU A 10 -6.93 -10.94 8.74
C LEU A 10 -7.20 -10.41 10.16
N GLY A 11 -8.38 -9.85 10.42
CA GLY A 11 -8.78 -9.38 11.75
C GLY A 11 -8.81 -10.52 12.78
N CYS A 12 -9.42 -11.65 12.43
CA CYS A 12 -9.41 -12.85 13.28
C CYS A 12 -7.98 -13.38 13.51
N LEU A 13 -7.11 -13.30 12.50
CA LEU A 13 -5.72 -13.72 12.57
C LEU A 13 -4.89 -12.83 13.53
N THR A 14 -5.15 -11.52 13.56
CA THR A 14 -4.49 -10.60 14.49
C THR A 14 -4.91 -10.81 15.95
N VAL A 15 -6.16 -11.22 16.20
CA VAL A 15 -6.62 -11.57 17.56
C VAL A 15 -5.97 -12.87 18.05
N GLY A 16 -5.80 -13.86 17.17
CA GLY A 16 -5.09 -15.11 17.51
C GLY A 16 -3.61 -14.89 17.81
N LEU A 17 -2.93 -14.04 17.03
CA LEU A 17 -1.50 -13.75 17.20
C LEU A 17 -1.20 -12.93 18.48
N THR A 18 -2.09 -12.01 18.84
CA THR A 18 -1.91 -11.21 20.07
C THR A 18 -2.18 -12.03 21.34
N ALA A 19 -3.18 -12.91 21.33
CA ALA A 19 -3.42 -13.84 22.44
C ALA A 19 -2.26 -14.84 22.65
N GLY A 20 -1.67 -15.35 21.57
CA GLY A 20 -0.50 -16.25 21.64
C GLY A 20 0.79 -15.57 22.13
N ALA A 21 0.96 -14.29 21.84
CA ALA A 21 2.14 -13.53 22.29
C ALA A 21 2.05 -13.14 23.77
N VAL A 22 0.86 -12.76 24.26
CA VAL A 22 0.66 -12.32 25.65
C VAL A 22 0.71 -13.50 26.63
N THR A 23 0.23 -14.67 26.23
CA THR A 23 0.29 -15.89 27.07
C THR A 23 1.71 -16.42 27.28
N LYS A 24 2.64 -16.14 26.36
CA LYS A 24 4.06 -16.54 26.47
C LYS A 24 4.98 -15.48 27.08
N ALA A 25 4.49 -14.26 27.32
CA ALA A 25 5.28 -13.18 27.88
C ALA A 25 5.89 -13.50 29.27
N PRO A 26 5.20 -14.19 30.21
CA PRO A 26 5.77 -14.55 31.51
C PRO A 26 6.97 -15.50 31.40
N ASP A 27 6.86 -16.49 30.51
CA ASP A 27 7.92 -17.45 30.27
C ASP A 27 9.13 -16.80 29.59
N LEU A 28 8.89 -15.82 28.72
CA LEU A 28 9.93 -15.03 28.06
C LEU A 28 10.68 -14.12 29.04
N VAL A 29 9.97 -13.49 29.98
CA VAL A 29 10.56 -12.65 31.05
C VAL A 29 11.37 -13.51 32.03
N ARG A 30 10.87 -14.70 32.38
CA ARG A 30 11.63 -15.69 33.18
C ARG A 30 12.88 -16.19 32.46
N HIS A 31 12.79 -16.43 31.14
CA HIS A 31 13.95 -16.86 30.35
C HIS A 31 15.05 -15.79 30.26
N LEU A 32 14.69 -14.53 30.42
CA LEU A 32 15.60 -13.39 30.45
C LEU A 32 16.16 -13.10 31.86
N GLY A 33 15.87 -13.96 32.85
CA GLY A 33 16.35 -13.80 34.22
C GLY A 33 15.67 -12.67 35.00
N ALA A 34 14.57 -12.11 34.47
CA ALA A 34 13.80 -11.07 35.13
C ALA A 34 12.62 -11.68 35.90
N THR A 35 12.36 -11.15 37.09
CA THR A 35 11.18 -11.51 37.88
C THR A 35 9.96 -10.77 37.35
N TRP A 36 8.86 -11.49 37.11
CA TRP A 36 7.61 -10.86 36.69
C TRP A 36 7.17 -9.82 37.72
N PRO A 37 6.95 -8.55 37.34
CA PRO A 37 6.61 -7.50 38.27
C PRO A 37 5.31 -7.82 39.03
N SER A 38 5.34 -7.71 40.36
CA SER A 38 4.20 -8.04 41.25
C SER A 38 2.99 -7.13 41.11
N TYR A 39 3.11 -6.01 40.40
CA TYR A 39 2.00 -5.10 40.06
C TYR A 39 1.29 -5.49 38.75
N LEU A 40 1.86 -6.40 37.95
CA LEU A 40 1.17 -6.96 36.78
C LEU A 40 0.25 -8.09 37.22
N PRO A 41 -0.94 -8.24 36.59
CA PRO A 41 -1.86 -9.30 36.93
C PRO A 41 -1.14 -10.65 36.86
N GLU A 42 -1.40 -11.51 37.84
CA GLU A 42 -0.84 -12.85 37.90
C GLU A 42 -1.01 -13.55 36.55
N ALA A 43 -0.05 -14.39 36.17
CA ALA A 43 -0.02 -15.03 34.85
C ALA A 43 -1.31 -15.80 34.50
N ARG A 44 -2.10 -16.14 35.53
CA ARG A 44 -3.43 -16.76 35.42
C ARG A 44 -4.49 -15.87 34.79
N ASN A 45 -4.38 -14.54 34.92
CA ASN A 45 -5.34 -13.56 34.41
C ASN A 45 -4.89 -12.89 33.09
N LEU A 46 -3.66 -13.17 32.62
CA LEU A 46 -3.16 -12.72 31.32
C LEU A 46 -3.99 -13.19 30.11
N PRO A 47 -4.54 -14.42 30.06
CA PRO A 47 -5.40 -14.85 28.96
C PRO A 47 -6.67 -13.99 28.84
N GLU A 48 -7.26 -13.61 29.98
CA GLU A 48 -8.49 -12.80 30.03
C GLU A 48 -8.21 -11.35 29.59
N LEU A 49 -7.09 -10.79 30.02
CA LEU A 49 -6.66 -9.45 29.63
C LEU A 49 -6.29 -9.40 28.14
N ALA A 50 -5.62 -10.44 27.63
CA ALA A 50 -5.34 -10.58 26.20
C ALA A 50 -6.61 -10.71 25.36
N ALA A 51 -7.61 -11.46 25.84
CA ALA A 51 -8.90 -11.59 25.19
C ALA A 51 -9.67 -10.26 25.15
N MET A 52 -9.68 -9.49 26.24
CA MET A 52 -10.30 -8.15 26.27
C MET A 52 -9.62 -7.17 25.32
N VAL A 53 -8.28 -7.12 25.33
CA VAL A 53 -7.51 -6.23 24.45
C VAL A 53 -7.67 -6.63 22.98
N GLY A 54 -7.63 -7.94 22.69
CA GLY A 54 -7.85 -8.49 21.36
C GLY A 54 -9.25 -8.19 20.83
N ALA A 55 -10.29 -8.32 21.67
CA ALA A 55 -11.66 -7.97 21.30
C ALA A 55 -11.81 -6.45 21.02
N GLY A 56 -11.20 -5.59 21.85
CA GLY A 56 -11.22 -4.14 21.65
C GLY A 56 -10.53 -3.70 20.35
N LEU A 57 -9.39 -4.31 20.03
CA LEU A 57 -8.68 -4.08 18.77
C LEU A 57 -9.45 -4.62 17.56
N GLY A 58 -10.09 -5.78 17.68
CA GLY A 58 -10.93 -6.35 16.64
C GLY A 58 -12.10 -5.42 16.27
N VAL A 59 -12.82 -4.91 17.28
CA VAL A 59 -13.94 -3.98 17.06
C VAL A 59 -13.48 -2.70 16.38
N THR A 60 -12.38 -2.08 16.84
CA THR A 60 -11.88 -0.82 16.27
C THR A 60 -11.43 -0.98 14.81
N ILE A 61 -10.76 -2.07 14.46
CA ILE A 61 -10.34 -2.36 13.07
C ILE A 61 -11.57 -2.54 12.17
N VAL A 62 -12.58 -3.29 12.62
CA VAL A 62 -13.81 -3.50 11.86
C VAL A 62 -14.56 -2.18 11.66
N THR A 63 -14.70 -1.37 12.71
CA THR A 63 -15.33 -0.04 12.62
C THR A 63 -14.57 0.87 11.65
N ALA A 64 -13.23 0.92 11.72
CA ALA A 64 -12.42 1.72 10.81
C ALA A 64 -12.58 1.26 9.35
N CYS A 65 -12.60 -0.05 9.10
CA CYS A 65 -12.82 -0.61 7.77
C CYS A 65 -14.21 -0.28 7.22
N VAL A 66 -15.26 -0.37 8.04
CA VAL A 66 -16.63 -0.01 7.65
C VAL A 66 -16.73 1.49 7.36
N VAL A 67 -16.14 2.35 8.20
CA VAL A 67 -16.11 3.80 7.97
C VAL A 67 -15.35 4.14 6.69
N GLN A 68 -14.22 3.50 6.44
CA GLN A 68 -13.44 3.70 5.21
C GLN A 68 -14.21 3.21 3.97
N TYR A 69 -14.87 2.05 4.07
CA TYR A 69 -15.70 1.51 3.00
C TYR A 69 -16.86 2.45 2.65
N VAL A 70 -17.58 2.95 3.67
CA VAL A 70 -18.65 3.92 3.49
C VAL A 70 -18.09 5.20 2.89
N ARG A 71 -16.99 5.76 3.42
CA ARG A 71 -16.36 6.99 2.89
C ARG A 71 -15.98 6.86 1.42
N VAL A 72 -15.43 5.73 0.99
CA VAL A 72 -15.04 5.49 -0.41
C VAL A 72 -16.26 5.42 -1.32
N ARG A 73 -17.33 4.75 -0.88
CA ARG A 73 -18.59 4.67 -1.65
C ARG A 73 -19.43 5.94 -1.60
N THR A 74 -19.20 6.83 -0.64
CA THR A 74 -19.88 8.15 -0.58
C THR A 74 -19.08 9.27 -1.24
N ARG A 75 -17.96 8.98 -1.94
CA ARG A 75 -17.22 10.02 -2.67
C ARG A 75 -18.11 10.55 -3.81
N PRO A 76 -18.37 11.87 -3.89
CA PRO A 76 -19.28 12.44 -4.88
C PRO A 76 -18.92 12.07 -6.33
N GLN A 77 -17.62 12.04 -6.67
CA GLN A 77 -17.15 11.67 -8.01
C GLN A 77 -17.39 10.20 -8.37
N VAL A 78 -17.29 9.30 -7.39
CA VAL A 78 -17.52 7.87 -7.59
C VAL A 78 -19.02 7.61 -7.79
N LEU A 79 -19.85 8.32 -7.00
CA LEU A 79 -21.30 8.27 -7.15
C LEU A 79 -21.74 8.84 -8.50
N ALA A 80 -21.22 10.00 -8.90
CA ALA A 80 -21.51 10.62 -10.20
C ALA A 80 -21.18 9.66 -11.35
N ARG A 81 -19.96 9.09 -11.39
CA ARG A 81 -19.58 8.07 -12.40
C ARG A 81 -20.46 6.82 -12.36
N SER A 82 -20.89 6.40 -11.18
CA SER A 82 -21.77 5.22 -11.06
C SER A 82 -23.17 5.49 -11.58
N LEU A 83 -23.71 6.70 -11.35
CA LEU A 83 -24.99 7.15 -11.89
C LEU A 83 -24.91 7.29 -13.41
N ASP A 84 -23.81 7.84 -13.92
CA ASP A 84 -23.59 7.95 -15.37
C ASP A 84 -23.57 6.59 -16.05
N LYS A 85 -22.93 5.59 -15.43
CA LYS A 85 -22.92 4.21 -15.94
C LYS A 85 -24.28 3.50 -15.81
N GLN A 86 -25.00 3.74 -14.73
CA GLN A 86 -26.29 3.07 -14.49
C GLN A 86 -27.41 3.61 -15.38
N HIS A 87 -27.37 4.90 -15.69
CA HIS A 87 -28.40 5.57 -16.48
C HIS A 87 -27.96 5.89 -17.91
N ALA A 88 -26.76 5.46 -18.32
CA ALA A 88 -26.18 5.72 -19.63
C ALA A 88 -26.24 7.21 -20.01
N THR A 89 -25.87 8.09 -19.07
CA THR A 89 -25.97 9.55 -19.23
C THR A 89 -24.68 10.20 -19.73
N ASP A 90 -23.76 9.44 -20.34
CA ASP A 90 -22.55 9.93 -20.99
C ASP A 90 -21.78 11.00 -20.19
N ASP A 91 -21.46 10.68 -18.93
CA ASP A 91 -20.72 11.55 -17.99
C ASP A 91 -21.42 12.88 -17.62
N LEU A 92 -22.74 12.99 -17.80
CA LEU A 92 -23.54 14.15 -17.41
C LEU A 92 -23.40 14.51 -15.92
N PHE A 93 -23.50 13.52 -15.01
CA PHE A 93 -23.43 13.78 -13.56
C PHE A 93 -22.01 14.15 -13.13
N VAL A 94 -20.99 13.52 -13.73
CA VAL A 94 -19.58 13.88 -13.50
C VAL A 94 -19.32 15.32 -13.95
N THR A 95 -19.83 15.69 -15.12
CA THR A 95 -19.67 17.03 -15.69
C THR A 95 -20.40 18.08 -14.87
N ALA A 96 -21.65 17.83 -14.46
CA ALA A 96 -22.39 18.71 -13.58
C ALA A 96 -21.69 18.91 -12.22
N LEU A 97 -21.16 17.85 -11.62
CA LEU A 97 -20.41 17.92 -10.37
C LEU A 97 -19.10 18.72 -10.51
N SER A 98 -18.42 18.63 -11.64
CA SER A 98 -17.23 19.47 -11.91
C SER A 98 -17.60 20.94 -12.06
N ILE A 99 -18.70 21.25 -12.75
CA ILE A 99 -19.20 22.63 -12.91
C ILE A 99 -19.57 23.22 -11.54
N GLU A 100 -20.34 22.50 -10.72
CA GLU A 100 -20.73 22.97 -9.38
C GLU A 100 -19.52 23.17 -8.43
N ARG A 101 -18.44 22.40 -8.61
CA ARG A 101 -17.20 22.54 -7.81
C ARG A 101 -16.32 23.70 -8.26
N GLU A 102 -16.28 23.99 -9.56
CA GLU A 102 -15.47 25.08 -10.12
C GLU A 102 -16.13 26.46 -9.94
N GLY A 103 -17.44 26.52 -9.67
CA GLY A 103 -18.19 27.74 -9.42
C GLY A 103 -18.51 28.54 -10.70
N ASP A 104 -18.83 29.84 -10.57
CA ASP A 104 -19.18 30.75 -11.68
C ASP A 104 -18.01 31.10 -12.62
N ALA A 105 -16.86 30.41 -12.52
CA ALA A 105 -15.71 30.66 -13.39
C ALA A 105 -16.00 30.15 -14.81
N PRO A 106 -15.64 30.91 -15.87
CA PRO A 106 -16.12 30.64 -17.21
C PRO A 106 -15.47 29.36 -17.74
N THR A 107 -16.35 28.42 -18.07
CA THR A 107 -16.09 27.14 -18.71
C THR A 107 -15.42 27.31 -20.08
N GLY A 108 -14.11 27.54 -20.08
CA GLY A 108 -13.29 27.57 -21.30
C GLY A 108 -13.34 26.26 -22.11
N LYS A 109 -13.92 25.19 -21.55
CA LYS A 109 -14.11 23.89 -22.19
C LYS A 109 -15.56 23.50 -22.52
N LEU A 110 -16.57 24.16 -21.94
CA LEU A 110 -18.00 23.76 -22.09
C LEU A 110 -18.86 24.78 -22.86
N GLY A 111 -18.24 25.69 -23.61
CA GLY A 111 -18.98 26.57 -24.54
C GLY A 111 -19.77 27.71 -23.87
N GLY A 112 -19.43 28.08 -22.63
CA GLY A 112 -19.97 29.27 -21.95
C GLY A 112 -20.85 28.98 -20.72
N PRO A 113 -21.20 30.02 -19.94
CA PRO A 113 -21.89 29.89 -18.65
C PRO A 113 -23.34 29.38 -18.79
N GLU A 114 -24.02 29.70 -19.90
CA GLU A 114 -25.39 29.25 -20.14
C GLU A 114 -25.46 27.75 -20.41
N ILE A 115 -24.48 27.18 -21.13
CA ILE A 115 -24.38 25.73 -21.36
C ILE A 115 -24.05 25.01 -20.04
N ALA A 116 -23.17 25.59 -19.23
CA ALA A 116 -22.85 25.05 -17.91
C ALA A 116 -24.08 24.96 -17.00
N LYS A 117 -24.90 26.03 -16.96
CA LYS A 117 -26.19 26.04 -16.24
C LYS A 117 -27.16 25.00 -16.78
N ALA A 118 -27.28 24.88 -18.10
CA ALA A 118 -28.18 23.90 -18.72
C ALA A 118 -27.77 22.45 -18.40
N VAL A 119 -26.46 22.16 -18.37
CA VAL A 119 -25.93 20.83 -17.99
C VAL A 119 -26.24 20.52 -16.53
N VAL A 120 -26.02 21.47 -15.63
CA VAL A 120 -26.32 21.30 -14.19
C VAL A 120 -27.82 21.12 -13.96
N GLN A 121 -28.67 21.95 -14.57
CA GLN A 121 -30.13 21.82 -14.45
C GLN A 121 -30.63 20.47 -15.00
N ARG A 122 -30.08 20.02 -16.13
CA ARG A 122 -30.41 18.71 -16.69
C ARG A 122 -29.99 17.57 -15.76
N ALA A 123 -28.78 17.61 -15.21
CA ALA A 123 -28.33 16.64 -14.22
C ALA A 123 -29.21 16.65 -12.96
N GLN A 124 -29.60 17.82 -12.44
CA GLN A 124 -30.46 17.94 -11.27
C GLN A 124 -31.87 17.38 -11.52
N SER A 125 -32.45 17.65 -12.70
CA SER A 125 -33.76 17.11 -13.09
C SER A 125 -33.75 15.57 -13.19
N LEU A 126 -32.68 15.00 -13.74
CA LEU A 126 -32.49 13.54 -13.80
C LEU A 126 -32.20 12.94 -12.42
N ALA A 127 -31.37 13.59 -11.60
CA ALA A 127 -31.10 13.16 -10.22
C ALA A 127 -32.38 13.10 -9.38
N ALA A 128 -33.31 14.05 -9.57
CA ALA A 128 -34.59 14.07 -8.86
C ALA A 128 -35.49 12.86 -9.20
N SER A 129 -35.30 12.25 -10.37
CA SER A 129 -36.02 11.06 -10.82
C SER A 129 -35.37 9.74 -10.39
N ILE A 130 -34.14 9.78 -9.89
CA ILE A 130 -33.38 8.60 -9.49
C ILE A 130 -33.62 8.31 -8.01
N THR A 131 -34.12 7.12 -7.71
CA THR A 131 -34.25 6.64 -6.32
C THR A 131 -32.86 6.64 -5.66
N PRO A 132 -32.66 7.34 -4.53
CA PRO A 132 -31.34 7.45 -3.92
C PRO A 132 -30.80 6.06 -3.58
N PRO A 133 -29.56 5.72 -3.99
CA PRO A 133 -28.99 4.38 -3.83
C PRO A 133 -28.73 3.98 -2.38
N ILE A 134 -28.91 4.90 -1.43
CA ILE A 134 -28.77 4.66 0.00
C ILE A 134 -29.99 5.29 0.69
N PRO A 135 -30.88 4.49 1.30
CA PRO A 135 -32.01 5.05 2.04
C PRO A 135 -31.50 5.97 3.15
N HIS A 136 -32.17 7.12 3.35
CA HIS A 136 -31.83 8.15 4.33
C HIS A 136 -31.84 7.72 5.81
N HIS A 137 -31.90 6.42 6.11
CA HIS A 137 -31.71 5.82 7.43
C HIS A 137 -30.24 5.86 7.89
N ARG A 138 -29.64 7.05 7.85
CA ARG A 138 -28.26 7.33 8.26
C ARG A 138 -28.05 7.27 9.79
N ARG A 139 -29.12 7.31 10.58
CA ARG A 139 -29.04 7.27 12.06
C ARG A 139 -29.23 5.87 12.64
N SER A 140 -30.10 5.03 12.05
CA SER A 140 -30.44 3.72 12.60
C SER A 140 -29.42 2.62 12.31
N TRP A 141 -28.71 2.67 11.17
CA TRP A 141 -27.76 1.60 10.82
C TRP A 141 -26.43 1.68 11.59
N ALA A 142 -25.93 2.88 11.85
CA ALA A 142 -24.77 3.10 12.72
C ALA A 142 -25.09 2.74 14.19
N PHE A 143 -26.31 3.05 14.66
CA PHE A 143 -26.79 2.60 15.97
C PHE A 143 -26.95 1.08 16.02
N GLY A 144 -27.50 0.45 14.98
CA GLY A 144 -27.66 -1.01 14.89
C GLY A 144 -26.33 -1.77 14.97
N ILE A 145 -25.29 -1.32 14.27
CA ILE A 145 -23.97 -1.96 14.34
C ILE A 145 -23.34 -1.75 15.74
N SER A 146 -23.57 -0.60 16.37
CA SER A 146 -23.09 -0.36 17.74
C SER A 146 -23.83 -1.19 18.80
N THR A 147 -25.15 -1.38 18.67
CA THR A 147 -25.93 -2.21 19.60
C THR A 147 -25.61 -3.68 19.44
N TRP A 148 -25.34 -4.16 18.21
CA TRP A 148 -24.83 -5.52 18.00
C TRP A 148 -23.43 -5.72 18.60
N ALA A 149 -22.53 -4.74 18.48
CA ALA A 149 -21.21 -4.82 19.11
C ALA A 149 -21.27 -4.85 20.65
N VAL A 150 -22.16 -4.05 21.25
CA VAL A 150 -22.39 -4.04 22.71
C VAL A 150 -23.08 -5.33 23.17
N ALA A 151 -24.03 -5.88 22.39
CA ALA A 151 -24.68 -7.14 22.69
C ALA A 151 -23.72 -8.34 22.60
N ILE A 152 -22.77 -8.33 21.65
CA ILE A 152 -21.71 -9.34 21.55
C ILE A 152 -20.76 -9.24 22.74
N LEU A 153 -20.37 -8.04 23.16
CA LEU A 153 -19.56 -7.82 24.37
C LEU A 153 -20.29 -8.28 25.65
N ALA A 154 -21.57 -7.98 25.79
CA ALA A 154 -22.38 -8.44 26.92
C ALA A 154 -22.58 -9.96 26.92
N GLY A 155 -22.74 -10.57 25.75
CA GLY A 155 -22.84 -12.02 25.59
C GLY A 155 -21.56 -12.76 25.96
N VAL A 156 -20.39 -12.20 25.61
CA VAL A 156 -19.08 -12.75 26.01
C VAL A 156 -18.86 -12.65 27.53
N VAL A 157 -19.34 -11.58 28.16
CA VAL A 157 -19.29 -11.42 29.63
C VAL A 157 -20.22 -12.40 30.35
N LEU A 158 -21.39 -12.70 29.78
CA LEU A 158 -22.38 -13.62 30.37
C LEU A 158 -22.07 -15.11 30.14
N PHE A 159 -21.27 -15.46 29.14
CA PHE A 159 -20.84 -16.84 28.84
C PHE A 159 -19.47 -17.22 29.41
N LEU A 160 -18.84 -16.35 30.21
CA LEU A 160 -17.71 -16.75 31.05
C LEU A 160 -18.19 -17.81 32.07
N PRO A 161 -17.55 -18.99 32.14
CA PRO A 161 -17.98 -20.05 33.01
C PRO A 161 -17.86 -19.61 34.49
N LYS A 162 -18.96 -19.73 35.23
CA LYS A 162 -19.08 -19.37 36.67
C LYS A 162 -18.16 -20.18 37.61
N SER A 163 -17.27 -21.01 37.09
CA SER A 163 -16.35 -21.87 37.84
C SER A 163 -15.07 -21.17 38.33
N VAL A 164 -14.96 -19.83 38.19
CA VAL A 164 -13.80 -19.04 38.67
C VAL A 164 -14.14 -18.28 39.97
N LEU A 165 -14.69 -18.99 40.96
CA LEU A 165 -14.66 -18.58 42.37
C LEU A 165 -13.66 -19.52 43.08
N PRO A 166 -12.61 -19.00 43.74
CA PRO A 166 -11.52 -19.85 44.21
C PRO A 166 -12.00 -20.66 45.42
N LYS A 167 -11.88 -21.99 45.32
CA LYS A 167 -11.84 -22.89 46.46
C LYS A 167 -10.55 -23.70 46.37
N ASP A 168 -9.66 -23.38 47.30
CA ASP A 168 -8.62 -24.21 47.89
C ASP A 168 -7.45 -24.76 47.03
N LEU A 169 -6.31 -24.13 47.31
CA LEU A 169 -4.98 -24.69 47.57
C LEU A 169 -4.88 -26.23 47.69
N LEU A 170 -3.99 -26.84 46.87
CA LEU A 170 -2.85 -27.70 47.28
C LEU A 170 -2.46 -28.69 46.15
N ALA A 171 -1.23 -28.56 45.64
CA ALA A 171 -0.23 -29.63 45.44
C ALA A 171 0.85 -29.19 44.43
N PRO A 172 2.16 -29.36 44.72
CA PRO A 172 3.21 -29.21 43.73
C PRO A 172 3.48 -30.56 43.04
N ALA A 173 3.72 -30.54 41.73
CA ALA A 173 4.27 -31.68 41.00
C ALA A 173 5.59 -31.27 40.35
N ASP A 174 6.64 -32.00 40.71
CA ASP A 174 7.98 -31.96 40.14
C ASP A 174 7.96 -32.03 38.61
N VAL A 175 8.74 -31.17 37.96
CA VAL A 175 9.07 -31.31 36.53
C VAL A 175 10.58 -31.25 36.37
N ALA A 176 11.12 -32.36 35.89
CA ALA A 176 12.51 -32.59 35.54
C ALA A 176 13.01 -31.65 34.41
N PRO A 177 14.32 -31.37 34.32
CA PRO A 177 14.87 -30.41 33.37
C PRO A 177 14.95 -30.98 31.95
N SER A 178 14.22 -30.36 31.01
CA SER A 178 14.35 -30.63 29.58
C SER A 178 15.64 -30.06 29.02
N ALA A 179 16.34 -30.90 28.25
CA ALA A 179 17.66 -30.66 27.68
C ALA A 179 17.71 -29.43 26.75
N THR A 180 18.79 -28.67 26.90
CA THR A 180 19.17 -27.50 26.09
C THR A 180 19.53 -27.93 24.65
N GLN A 181 18.54 -28.02 23.77
CA GLN A 181 18.82 -28.05 22.33
C GLN A 181 19.31 -26.67 21.89
N LYS A 182 20.57 -26.63 21.43
CA LYS A 182 21.22 -25.45 20.88
C LYS A 182 20.51 -25.08 19.57
N GLU A 183 19.52 -24.16 19.64
CA GLU A 183 18.78 -23.62 18.50
C GLU A 183 19.79 -23.07 17.47
N SER A 184 20.01 -23.79 16.36
CA SER A 184 20.82 -23.30 15.25
C SER A 184 20.02 -22.23 14.52
N THR A 185 20.32 -20.95 14.78
CA THR A 185 19.71 -19.83 14.07
C THR A 185 19.82 -20.04 12.55
N PRO A 186 18.71 -20.00 11.80
CA PRO A 186 18.72 -20.21 10.37
C PRO A 186 19.58 -19.14 9.70
N THR A 187 20.65 -19.58 9.05
CA THR A 187 21.49 -18.71 8.21
C THR A 187 20.79 -18.42 6.90
N LEU A 188 20.75 -17.14 6.49
CA LEU A 188 20.27 -16.73 5.16
C LEU A 188 20.92 -17.56 4.05
N SER A 189 20.10 -18.02 3.09
CA SER A 189 20.57 -18.73 1.91
C SER A 189 21.50 -17.84 1.06
N LYS A 190 22.31 -18.46 0.18
CA LYS A 190 23.17 -17.69 -0.74
C LYS A 190 22.32 -16.89 -1.73
N GLU A 191 21.19 -17.45 -2.18
CA GLU A 191 20.26 -16.76 -3.07
C GLU A 191 19.65 -15.52 -2.38
N ASP A 192 19.23 -15.63 -1.12
CA ASP A 192 18.63 -14.51 -0.39
C ASP A 192 19.65 -13.39 -0.14
N LYS A 193 20.91 -13.74 0.14
CA LYS A 193 21.99 -12.74 0.27
C LYS A 193 22.23 -12.01 -1.04
N ALA A 194 22.21 -12.71 -2.17
CA ALA A 194 22.34 -12.09 -3.49
C ALA A 194 21.16 -11.16 -3.82
N ARG A 195 19.93 -11.57 -3.49
CA ARG A 195 18.73 -10.72 -3.64
C ARG A 195 18.78 -9.47 -2.77
N ILE A 196 19.20 -9.61 -1.51
CA ILE A 196 19.38 -8.46 -0.59
C ILE A 196 20.45 -7.51 -1.13
N GLU A 197 21.55 -8.03 -1.68
CA GLU A 197 22.59 -7.21 -2.29
C GLU A 197 22.10 -6.48 -3.54
N GLN A 198 21.30 -7.13 -4.39
CA GLN A 198 20.70 -6.49 -5.56
C GLN A 198 19.75 -5.36 -5.13
N LEU A 199 18.90 -5.59 -4.12
CA LEU A 199 18.06 -4.56 -3.53
C LEU A 199 18.89 -3.41 -2.92
N GLU A 200 19.99 -3.72 -2.23
CA GLU A 200 20.91 -2.70 -1.68
C GLU A 200 21.46 -1.78 -2.79
N LYS A 201 21.87 -2.36 -3.93
CA LYS A 201 22.37 -1.60 -5.10
C LYS A 201 21.27 -0.76 -5.77
N GLN A 202 20.06 -1.29 -5.85
CA GLN A 202 18.91 -0.56 -6.39
C GLN A 202 18.55 0.63 -5.51
N LEU A 203 18.47 0.45 -4.18
CA LEU A 203 18.19 1.54 -3.25
C LEU A 203 19.31 2.59 -3.24
N GLN A 204 20.57 2.16 -3.33
CA GLN A 204 21.70 3.09 -3.46
C GLN A 204 21.59 3.95 -4.72
N THR A 205 21.25 3.32 -5.85
CA THR A 205 21.07 4.01 -7.12
C THR A 205 19.94 5.03 -7.05
N LEU A 206 18.86 4.73 -6.30
CA LEU A 206 17.79 5.67 -6.03
C LEU A 206 18.27 6.81 -5.13
N GLU A 207 18.94 6.52 -4.02
CA GLU A 207 19.44 7.54 -3.09
C GLU A 207 20.38 8.57 -3.74
N GLU A 208 21.20 8.13 -4.70
CA GLU A 208 22.11 8.99 -5.46
C GLU A 208 21.39 9.91 -6.47
N GLN A 209 20.07 9.76 -6.66
CA GLN A 209 19.30 10.62 -7.55
C GLN A 209 19.18 12.05 -6.99
N ARG A 210 19.54 13.02 -7.83
CA ARG A 210 19.36 14.43 -7.51
C ARG A 210 17.87 14.79 -7.46
N GLY A 211 17.51 15.72 -6.59
CA GLY A 211 16.14 16.21 -6.43
C GLY A 211 15.26 15.39 -5.48
N LEU A 212 15.75 14.26 -4.95
CA LEU A 212 15.06 13.55 -3.87
C LEU A 212 14.93 14.45 -2.63
N SER A 213 13.78 14.37 -1.97
CA SER A 213 13.57 15.05 -0.69
C SER A 213 14.54 14.51 0.38
N ASP A 214 14.93 15.35 1.33
CA ASP A 214 15.84 14.94 2.40
C ASP A 214 15.23 13.83 3.28
N SER A 215 13.91 13.82 3.44
CA SER A 215 13.19 12.73 4.11
C SER A 215 13.26 11.43 3.31
N ALA A 216 13.11 11.49 1.99
CA ALA A 216 13.22 10.31 1.12
C ALA A 216 14.63 9.73 1.16
N LYS A 217 15.67 10.56 1.04
CA LYS A 217 17.08 10.14 1.18
C LYS A 217 17.32 9.48 2.52
N LYS A 218 16.86 10.09 3.61
CA LYS A 218 17.02 9.55 4.96
C LYS A 218 16.38 8.16 5.10
N LYS A 219 15.14 7.99 4.61
CA LYS A 219 14.44 6.69 4.67
C LYS A 219 15.08 5.63 3.77
N LEU A 220 15.56 6.00 2.59
CA LEU A 220 16.33 5.12 1.71
C LEU A 220 17.63 4.67 2.38
N GLY A 221 18.37 5.59 2.99
CA GLY A 221 19.60 5.27 3.74
C GLY A 221 19.35 4.40 4.97
N GLU A 222 18.25 4.61 5.69
CA GLU A 222 17.80 3.74 6.78
C GLU A 222 17.48 2.33 6.27
N ALA A 223 16.70 2.21 5.19
CA ALA A 223 16.39 0.92 4.57
C ALA A 223 17.67 0.19 4.11
N GLN A 224 18.60 0.90 3.45
CA GLN A 224 19.87 0.35 2.99
C GLN A 224 20.74 -0.13 4.15
N LYS A 225 20.82 0.64 5.23
CA LYS A 225 21.56 0.27 6.45
C LYS A 225 20.99 -1.00 7.09
N GLU A 226 19.67 -1.13 7.14
CA GLU A 226 18.99 -2.31 7.65
C GLU A 226 19.21 -3.53 6.74
N LEU A 227 19.12 -3.38 5.41
CA LEU A 227 19.45 -4.46 4.46
C LEU A 227 20.91 -4.95 4.61
N ARG A 228 21.86 -4.01 4.72
CA ARG A 228 23.27 -4.34 4.94
C ARG A 228 23.48 -5.06 6.28
N SER A 229 22.75 -4.66 7.31
CA SER A 229 22.77 -5.31 8.63
C SER A 229 22.15 -6.71 8.58
N ALA A 230 21.07 -6.89 7.82
CA ALA A 230 20.46 -8.20 7.58
C ALA A 230 21.44 -9.15 6.88
N ARG A 231 22.18 -8.67 5.87
CA ARG A 231 23.18 -9.46 5.15
C ARG A 231 24.36 -9.89 6.04
N LYS A 232 24.84 -9.00 6.92
CA LYS A 232 25.97 -9.27 7.82
C LYS A 232 25.60 -10.16 9.00
N ASN A 233 24.41 -9.97 9.59
CA ASN A 233 23.98 -10.63 10.82
C ASN A 233 22.82 -11.60 10.56
N SER A 234 23.09 -12.80 10.07
CA SER A 234 22.03 -13.76 9.70
C SER A 234 21.12 -14.17 10.85
N SER A 235 21.62 -14.19 12.09
CA SER A 235 20.81 -14.52 13.28
C SER A 235 19.76 -13.46 13.62
N LYS A 236 19.98 -12.21 13.20
CA LYS A 236 19.06 -11.07 13.41
C LYS A 236 18.44 -10.56 12.12
N SER A 237 18.64 -11.27 11.01
CA SER A 237 18.27 -10.76 9.69
C SER A 237 16.77 -10.57 9.52
N ALA A 238 15.92 -11.40 10.15
CA ALA A 238 14.47 -11.22 10.10
C ALA A 238 14.02 -9.86 10.70
N GLY A 239 14.67 -9.43 11.79
CA GLY A 239 14.40 -8.13 12.42
C GLY A 239 14.82 -6.97 11.52
N HIS A 240 16.04 -7.05 10.97
CA HIS A 240 16.58 -6.05 10.04
C HIS A 240 15.78 -5.98 8.73
N LEU A 241 15.38 -7.11 8.14
CA LEU A 241 14.50 -7.13 6.97
C LEU A 241 13.13 -6.50 7.30
N SER A 242 12.56 -6.76 8.48
CA SER A 242 11.31 -6.12 8.88
C SER A 242 11.47 -4.60 9.09
N ALA A 243 12.62 -4.13 9.56
CA ALA A 243 12.91 -2.70 9.70
C ALA A 243 13.08 -2.04 8.32
N ALA A 244 13.83 -2.66 7.40
CA ALA A 244 13.94 -2.23 6.02
C ALA A 244 12.55 -2.15 5.32
N ALA A 245 11.69 -3.15 5.53
CA ALA A 245 10.32 -3.16 5.01
C ALA A 245 9.52 -1.95 5.48
N ARG A 246 9.62 -1.62 6.78
CA ARG A 246 8.91 -0.47 7.37
C ARG A 246 9.43 0.85 6.81
N ALA A 247 10.75 1.02 6.73
CA ALA A 247 11.34 2.23 6.15
C ALA A 247 10.88 2.45 4.69
N LEU A 248 10.85 1.39 3.88
CA LEU A 248 10.33 1.45 2.50
C LEU A 248 8.82 1.69 2.45
N GLN A 249 8.04 1.11 3.36
CA GLN A 249 6.60 1.34 3.45
C GLN A 249 6.29 2.79 3.84
N ASP A 250 7.04 3.33 4.80
CA ASP A 250 6.91 4.70 5.26
C ASP A 250 7.35 5.68 4.16
N LEU A 251 8.34 5.31 3.34
CA LEU A 251 8.73 6.06 2.15
C LEU A 251 7.61 6.06 1.11
N ALA A 252 7.02 4.89 0.82
CA ALA A 252 5.92 4.76 -0.12
C ALA A 252 4.67 5.57 0.31
N ASN A 253 4.37 5.55 1.61
CA ASN A 253 3.26 6.33 2.16
C ASN A 253 3.54 7.83 2.07
N GLU A 254 4.74 8.27 2.45
CA GLU A 254 5.13 9.68 2.32
C GLU A 254 5.09 10.15 0.86
N ALA A 255 5.59 9.34 -0.08
CA ALA A 255 5.53 9.64 -1.50
C ALA A 255 4.08 9.78 -2.02
N ARG A 256 3.14 9.00 -1.50
CA ARG A 256 1.71 9.12 -1.84
C ARG A 256 1.07 10.36 -1.21
N GLU A 257 1.48 10.74 -0.01
CA GLU A 257 0.95 11.91 0.71
C GLU A 257 1.52 13.23 0.17
N GLN A 258 2.80 13.27 -0.18
CA GLN A 258 3.50 14.45 -0.69
C GLN A 258 3.44 14.58 -2.23
N GLY A 259 2.85 13.60 -2.92
CA GLY A 259 2.69 13.62 -4.39
C GLY A 259 3.92 13.15 -5.17
N GLY A 260 5.00 12.74 -4.52
CA GLY A 260 6.24 12.29 -5.16
C GLY A 260 7.34 11.93 -4.17
N LEU A 261 8.39 11.27 -4.66
CA LEU A 261 9.66 11.10 -3.92
C LEU A 261 10.56 12.33 -4.03
N PHE A 262 10.28 13.20 -5.00
CA PHE A 262 11.09 14.34 -5.36
C PHE A 262 10.49 15.61 -4.78
N ASP A 263 11.36 16.46 -4.26
CA ASP A 263 10.99 17.77 -3.75
C ASP A 263 11.00 18.78 -4.90
N GLN A 264 9.89 19.50 -5.08
CA GLN A 264 9.72 20.41 -6.20
C GLN A 264 10.77 21.53 -6.22
N PRO A 265 11.01 22.30 -5.13
CA PRO A 265 12.10 23.27 -5.06
C PRO A 265 13.47 22.69 -5.44
N SER A 266 13.75 21.47 -5.00
CA SER A 266 14.99 20.78 -5.33
C SER A 266 15.10 20.48 -6.84
N LEU A 267 14.01 20.04 -7.48
CA LEU A 267 13.96 19.83 -8.95
C LEU A 267 14.11 21.13 -9.73
N GLU A 268 13.50 22.23 -9.25
CA GLU A 268 13.57 23.54 -9.91
C GLU A 268 14.99 24.10 -9.95
N SER A 269 15.79 23.81 -8.93
CA SER A 269 17.20 24.21 -8.85
C SER A 269 18.13 23.46 -9.81
N LEU A 270 17.68 22.34 -10.40
CA LEU A 270 18.54 21.53 -11.27
C LEU A 270 18.75 22.20 -12.64
N PRO A 271 19.96 22.15 -13.23
CA PRO A 271 20.18 22.55 -14.61
C PRO A 271 19.33 21.73 -15.59
N LEU A 272 18.89 22.33 -16.70
CA LEU A 272 18.10 21.65 -17.73
C LEU A 272 18.78 20.37 -18.24
N GLU A 273 20.09 20.44 -18.51
CA GLU A 273 20.92 19.29 -18.91
C GLU A 273 20.84 18.15 -17.89
N THR A 274 20.81 18.47 -16.59
CA THR A 274 20.68 17.45 -15.54
C THR A 274 19.31 16.80 -15.57
N VAL A 275 18.24 17.58 -15.76
CA VAL A 275 16.86 17.06 -15.82
C VAL A 275 16.67 16.17 -17.06
N THR A 276 17.12 16.60 -18.24
CA THR A 276 17.00 15.81 -19.48
C THR A 276 17.84 14.54 -19.44
N LYS A 277 19.05 14.62 -18.89
CA LYS A 277 19.92 13.45 -18.68
C LYS A 277 19.31 12.46 -17.69
N GLN A 278 18.81 12.94 -16.55
CA GLN A 278 18.16 12.07 -15.58
C GLN A 278 16.88 11.44 -16.11
N LEU A 279 16.10 12.15 -16.94
CA LEU A 279 14.96 11.57 -17.64
C LEU A 279 15.39 10.44 -18.58
N ALA A 280 16.40 10.68 -19.41
CA ALA A 280 16.88 9.68 -20.36
C ALA A 280 17.46 8.45 -19.65
N ASP A 281 18.31 8.65 -18.64
CA ASP A 281 18.89 7.58 -17.82
C ASP A 281 17.80 6.83 -17.03
N ALA A 282 16.74 7.51 -16.59
CA ALA A 282 15.62 6.87 -15.90
C ALA A 282 14.78 6.02 -16.87
N ILE A 283 14.54 6.48 -18.10
CA ILE A 283 13.86 5.69 -19.14
C ILE A 283 14.66 4.42 -19.46
N GLU A 284 15.97 4.53 -19.69
CA GLU A 284 16.82 3.37 -19.99
C GLU A 284 16.91 2.38 -18.83
N ARG A 285 16.82 2.86 -17.58
CA ARG A 285 16.80 2.02 -16.37
C ARG A 285 15.41 1.43 -16.06
N GLY A 286 14.35 1.92 -16.71
CA GLY A 286 12.98 1.57 -16.33
C GLY A 286 12.52 2.20 -15.00
N ASP A 287 13.13 3.31 -14.58
CA ASP A 287 12.79 4.01 -13.35
C ASP A 287 11.63 5.00 -13.59
N ALA A 288 10.41 4.48 -13.52
CA ALA A 288 9.18 5.25 -13.79
C ALA A 288 8.98 6.43 -12.82
N ASP A 289 9.35 6.29 -11.54
CA ASP A 289 9.23 7.34 -10.53
C ASP A 289 10.07 8.57 -10.92
N THR A 290 11.33 8.32 -11.26
CA THR A 290 12.27 9.38 -11.63
C THR A 290 11.93 9.98 -12.97
N ALA A 291 11.63 9.14 -13.96
CA ALA A 291 11.29 9.62 -15.29
C ALA A 291 10.01 10.45 -15.28
N SER A 292 8.97 10.05 -14.51
CA SER A 292 7.76 10.84 -14.31
C SER A 292 8.05 12.21 -13.68
N ALA A 293 8.88 12.24 -12.62
CA ALA A 293 9.27 13.49 -11.97
C ALA A 293 10.02 14.44 -12.91
N MET A 294 11.01 13.93 -13.67
CA MET A 294 11.78 14.75 -14.61
C MET A 294 10.94 15.21 -15.81
N ALA A 295 10.05 14.36 -16.32
CA ALA A 295 9.13 14.73 -17.41
C ALA A 295 8.13 15.82 -16.96
N ASN A 296 7.63 15.74 -15.72
CA ASN A 296 6.80 16.80 -15.12
C ASN A 296 7.57 18.11 -14.97
N GLU A 297 8.83 18.07 -14.54
CA GLU A 297 9.66 19.27 -14.42
C GLU A 297 9.95 19.90 -15.79
N LEU A 298 10.23 19.11 -16.83
CA LEU A 298 10.34 19.62 -18.21
C LEU A 298 9.02 20.26 -18.68
N ASN A 299 7.89 19.60 -18.43
CA ASN A 299 6.57 20.12 -18.78
C ASN A 299 6.30 21.45 -18.04
N ARG A 300 6.69 21.59 -16.78
CA ARG A 300 6.60 22.83 -16.00
C ARG A 300 7.47 23.93 -16.62
N ARG A 301 8.77 23.70 -16.80
CA ARG A 301 9.72 24.67 -17.40
C ARG A 301 9.26 25.16 -18.78
N SER A 302 8.65 24.27 -19.57
CA SER A 302 8.13 24.62 -20.90
C SER A 302 6.92 25.56 -20.88
N LYS A 303 6.29 25.81 -19.72
CA LYS A 303 5.21 26.80 -19.59
C LYS A 303 5.77 28.23 -19.53
N ASP A 304 6.93 28.39 -18.90
CA ASP A 304 7.53 29.70 -18.64
C ASP A 304 8.66 30.04 -19.64
N ALA A 305 9.08 29.08 -20.45
CA ALA A 305 10.12 29.28 -21.44
C ALA A 305 9.63 30.01 -22.70
N ASN A 306 10.49 30.88 -23.23
CA ASN A 306 10.36 31.48 -24.55
C ASN A 306 10.80 30.48 -25.65
N ASP A 307 10.64 30.85 -26.93
CA ASP A 307 10.97 30.00 -28.07
C ASP A 307 12.43 29.48 -28.06
N TYR A 308 13.37 30.32 -27.63
CA TYR A 308 14.78 29.91 -27.48
C TYR A 308 14.92 28.83 -26.40
N GLY A 309 14.33 29.04 -25.23
CA GLY A 309 14.35 28.07 -24.13
C GLY A 309 13.66 26.76 -24.49
N LEU A 310 12.54 26.81 -25.23
CA LEU A 310 11.87 25.62 -25.74
C LEU A 310 12.76 24.84 -26.71
N LYS A 311 13.42 25.53 -27.64
CA LYS A 311 14.37 24.90 -28.56
C LYS A 311 15.55 24.26 -27.83
N SER A 312 16.12 24.93 -26.83
CA SER A 312 17.16 24.36 -25.97
C SER A 312 16.68 23.10 -25.22
N MET A 313 15.43 23.08 -24.73
CA MET A 313 14.85 21.87 -24.14
C MET A 313 14.77 20.71 -25.14
N GLY A 314 14.33 20.98 -26.37
CA GLY A 314 14.27 19.97 -27.42
C GLY A 314 15.63 19.38 -27.76
N GLN A 315 16.65 20.24 -27.87
CA GLN A 315 18.02 19.85 -28.19
C GLN A 315 18.67 19.04 -27.05
N GLU A 316 18.57 19.51 -25.80
CA GLU A 316 19.13 18.81 -24.65
C GLU A 316 18.44 17.48 -24.39
N LEU A 317 17.11 17.40 -24.57
CA LEU A 317 16.38 16.13 -24.46
C LEU A 317 16.78 15.14 -25.56
N SER A 318 16.89 15.61 -26.80
CA SER A 318 17.31 14.79 -27.94
C SER A 318 18.75 14.29 -27.79
N LYS A 319 19.64 15.13 -27.25
CA LYS A 319 21.03 14.78 -26.95
C LYS A 319 21.09 13.73 -25.83
N ALA A 320 20.41 13.98 -24.71
CA ALA A 320 20.37 13.05 -23.58
C ALA A 320 19.86 11.65 -23.98
N LEU A 321 18.79 11.56 -24.78
CA LEU A 321 18.25 10.28 -25.25
C LEU A 321 19.17 9.53 -26.21
N LYS A 322 20.07 10.22 -26.92
CA LYS A 322 21.09 9.60 -27.77
C LYS A 322 22.30 9.12 -26.97
N GLU A 323 22.65 9.82 -25.92
CA GLU A 323 23.81 9.52 -25.06
C GLU A 323 23.50 8.52 -23.95
N ALA A 324 22.22 8.33 -23.60
CA ALA A 324 21.79 7.41 -22.56
C ALA A 324 22.18 5.97 -22.90
N LYS A 325 22.79 5.29 -21.93
CA LYS A 325 23.29 3.92 -22.09
C LYS A 325 22.19 2.93 -21.71
N PRO A 326 21.97 1.87 -22.51
CA PRO A 326 21.00 0.84 -22.16
C PRO A 326 21.38 0.17 -20.83
N ALA A 327 20.42 0.07 -19.92
CA ALA A 327 20.62 -0.63 -18.66
C ALA A 327 20.25 -2.12 -18.82
N PRO A 328 21.19 -3.06 -18.62
CA PRO A 328 20.93 -4.49 -18.82
C PRO A 328 19.94 -5.10 -17.81
N GLU A 329 19.60 -4.38 -16.73
CA GLU A 329 18.70 -4.84 -15.66
C GLU A 329 17.46 -3.92 -15.50
N SER A 330 16.92 -3.38 -16.59
CA SER A 330 15.62 -2.69 -16.54
C SER A 330 14.54 -3.69 -16.09
N GLY A 331 13.96 -3.46 -14.92
CA GLY A 331 12.83 -4.24 -14.41
C GLY A 331 11.49 -3.97 -15.12
N VAL A 332 11.50 -3.12 -16.15
CA VAL A 332 10.34 -2.71 -16.95
C VAL A 332 10.27 -3.52 -18.24
N ASP A 333 9.05 -3.79 -18.71
CA ASP A 333 8.80 -4.44 -20.00
C ASP A 333 9.52 -3.68 -21.13
N PRO A 334 10.31 -4.34 -21.98
CA PRO A 334 11.01 -3.69 -23.09
C PRO A 334 10.10 -2.85 -24.00
N LYS A 335 8.82 -3.23 -24.14
CA LYS A 335 7.83 -2.47 -24.93
C LYS A 335 7.45 -1.15 -24.26
N ASP A 336 7.30 -1.16 -22.93
CA ASP A 336 7.00 0.05 -22.17
C ASP A 336 8.20 1.01 -22.22
N ALA A 337 9.42 0.50 -22.02
CA ALA A 337 10.65 1.29 -22.11
C ALA A 337 10.83 1.95 -23.50
N GLU A 338 10.61 1.18 -24.57
CA GLU A 338 10.67 1.69 -25.94
C GLU A 338 9.58 2.75 -26.19
N ARG A 339 8.36 2.53 -25.69
CA ARG A 339 7.28 3.52 -25.78
C ARG A 339 7.63 4.82 -25.05
N TRP A 340 8.19 4.74 -23.86
CA TRP A 340 8.63 5.91 -23.09
C TRP A 340 9.71 6.70 -23.82
N LYS A 341 10.68 5.98 -24.39
CA LYS A 341 11.73 6.58 -25.23
C LYS A 341 11.16 7.29 -26.45
N GLN A 342 10.18 6.69 -27.12
CA GLN A 342 9.50 7.29 -28.27
C GLN A 342 8.72 8.56 -27.90
N LEU A 343 7.99 8.54 -26.78
CA LEU A 343 7.27 9.72 -26.28
C LEU A 343 8.23 10.86 -25.92
N ALA A 344 9.32 10.56 -25.21
CA ALA A 344 10.35 11.53 -24.85
C ALA A 344 11.06 12.09 -26.10
N LYS A 345 11.40 11.23 -27.06
CA LYS A 345 12.01 11.65 -28.34
C LYS A 345 11.07 12.55 -29.13
N SER A 346 9.80 12.17 -29.24
CA SER A 346 8.81 12.98 -29.95
C SER A 346 8.59 14.31 -29.24
N ALA A 347 8.60 14.38 -27.91
CA ALA A 347 8.56 15.64 -27.18
C ALA A 347 9.77 16.54 -27.53
N GLY A 348 10.98 15.97 -27.59
CA GLY A 348 12.19 16.70 -27.98
C GLY A 348 12.11 17.30 -29.38
N GLU A 349 11.68 16.50 -30.37
CA GLU A 349 11.50 16.95 -31.76
C GLU A 349 10.44 18.06 -31.88
N ARG A 350 9.32 17.94 -31.13
CA ARG A 350 8.24 18.94 -31.14
C ARG A 350 8.70 20.26 -30.52
N PHE A 351 9.53 20.22 -29.47
CA PHE A 351 10.14 21.43 -28.93
C PHE A 351 11.10 22.10 -29.92
N ASP A 352 11.95 21.33 -30.63
CA ASP A 352 12.90 21.88 -31.61
C ASP A 352 12.19 22.50 -32.83
N ASN A 353 11.03 21.95 -33.21
CA ASN A 353 10.19 22.46 -34.30
C ASN A 353 9.24 23.61 -33.91
N GLY A 354 9.31 24.11 -32.67
CA GLY A 354 8.43 25.20 -32.22
C GLY A 354 6.97 24.78 -32.01
N GLU A 355 6.72 23.51 -31.69
CA GLU A 355 5.39 22.96 -31.40
C GLU A 355 5.22 22.60 -29.91
N PRO A 356 5.27 23.57 -28.97
CA PRO A 356 5.29 23.30 -27.53
C PRO A 356 4.01 22.64 -27.03
N SER A 357 2.86 22.89 -27.66
CA SER A 357 1.59 22.25 -27.29
C SER A 357 1.63 20.73 -27.52
N SER A 358 2.18 20.29 -28.66
CA SER A 358 2.38 18.89 -28.99
C SER A 358 3.43 18.24 -28.08
N ALA A 359 4.53 18.93 -27.82
CA ALA A 359 5.57 18.46 -26.90
C ALA A 359 5.04 18.24 -25.48
N LYS A 360 4.25 19.21 -24.96
CA LYS A 360 3.58 19.13 -23.65
C LYS A 360 2.57 17.99 -23.58
N LYS A 361 1.93 17.64 -24.71
CA LYS A 361 1.02 16.49 -24.78
C LYS A 361 1.81 15.19 -24.65
N ASN A 362 2.90 15.03 -25.42
CA ASN A 362 3.76 13.85 -25.34
C ASN A 362 4.39 13.66 -23.95
N LEU A 363 4.85 14.74 -23.30
CA LEU A 363 5.36 14.66 -21.93
C LEU A 363 4.26 14.27 -20.92
N ARG A 364 3.02 14.74 -21.11
CA ARG A 364 1.90 14.31 -20.26
C ARG A 364 1.54 12.85 -20.46
N GLU A 365 1.49 12.39 -21.71
CA GLU A 365 1.27 10.97 -22.01
C GLU A 365 2.38 10.10 -21.43
N LEU A 366 3.64 10.56 -21.46
CA LEU A 366 4.78 9.89 -20.83
C LEU A 366 4.59 9.77 -19.31
N VAL A 367 4.23 10.87 -18.65
CA VAL A 367 3.96 10.90 -17.20
C VAL A 367 2.78 10.01 -16.84
N GLU A 368 1.68 10.06 -17.58
CA GLU A 368 0.49 9.24 -17.32
C GLU A 368 0.79 7.74 -17.47
N ASP A 369 1.55 7.36 -18.50
CA ASP A 369 1.95 5.97 -18.70
C ASP A 369 2.90 5.49 -17.60
N MET A 370 3.87 6.33 -17.22
CA MET A 370 4.79 6.05 -16.11
C MET A 370 4.05 5.95 -14.77
N ASP A 371 3.13 6.86 -14.45
CA ASP A 371 2.37 6.84 -13.20
C ASP A 371 1.46 5.61 -13.09
N GLN A 372 0.90 5.14 -14.21
CA GLN A 372 0.18 3.87 -14.24
C GLN A 372 1.10 2.68 -13.90
N LYS A 373 2.34 2.71 -14.35
CA LYS A 373 3.34 1.65 -14.12
C LYS A 373 4.11 1.80 -12.80
N ARG A 374 4.18 3.02 -12.27
CA ARG A 374 4.82 3.43 -11.01
C ARG A 374 4.25 2.73 -9.80
N GLN A 375 2.95 2.40 -9.81
CA GLN A 375 2.32 1.59 -8.77
C GLN A 375 2.93 0.19 -8.64
N HIS A 376 3.87 -0.19 -9.51
CA HIS A 376 4.57 -1.46 -9.43
C HIS A 376 5.98 -1.37 -8.83
N SER A 377 6.76 -0.27 -8.91
CA SER A 377 8.20 -0.29 -8.56
C SER A 377 8.48 -0.46 -7.05
N VAL A 378 8.02 0.48 -6.22
CA VAL A 378 8.20 0.45 -4.75
C VAL A 378 7.40 -0.70 -4.14
N ASP A 379 6.20 -0.95 -4.65
CA ASP A 379 5.36 -2.06 -4.22
C ASP A 379 5.99 -3.42 -4.62
N GLN A 380 6.75 -3.52 -5.72
CA GLN A 380 7.53 -4.69 -6.11
C GLN A 380 8.77 -4.86 -5.23
N ALA A 381 9.47 -3.78 -4.86
CA ALA A 381 10.54 -3.86 -3.87
C ALA A 381 10.03 -4.37 -2.51
N LEU A 382 8.86 -3.87 -2.07
CA LEU A 382 8.17 -4.36 -0.88
C LEU A 382 7.71 -5.82 -1.03
N SER A 383 7.21 -6.22 -2.20
CA SER A 383 6.82 -7.60 -2.50
C SER A 383 8.01 -8.55 -2.46
N ASN A 384 9.10 -8.21 -3.14
CA ASN A 384 10.34 -9.00 -3.17
C ASN A 384 10.92 -9.18 -1.77
N LEU A 385 10.90 -8.12 -0.96
CA LEU A 385 11.35 -8.16 0.42
C LEU A 385 10.39 -8.97 1.32
N GLY A 386 9.09 -8.91 1.04
CA GLY A 386 8.05 -9.76 1.62
C GLY A 386 8.30 -11.23 1.34
N ASP A 387 8.70 -11.59 0.12
CA ASP A 387 9.03 -12.97 -0.28
C ASP A 387 10.28 -13.51 0.40
N VAL A 388 11.33 -12.69 0.52
CA VAL A 388 12.53 -13.07 1.28
C VAL A 388 12.18 -13.29 2.75
N ARG A 389 11.34 -12.41 3.32
CA ARG A 389 10.89 -12.53 4.70
C ARG A 389 10.00 -13.76 4.93
N SER A 390 9.05 -14.04 4.03
CA SER A 390 8.14 -15.18 4.16
C SER A 390 8.90 -16.50 4.11
N LYS A 391 9.84 -16.65 3.16
CA LYS A 391 10.75 -17.81 3.09
C LYS A 391 11.60 -17.97 4.34
N GLN A 392 12.10 -16.87 4.91
CA GLN A 392 12.87 -16.92 6.14
C GLN A 392 12.02 -17.40 7.33
N LEU A 393 10.79 -16.89 7.47
CA LEU A 393 9.86 -17.31 8.52
C LEU A 393 9.44 -18.78 8.36
N GLU A 394 9.23 -19.23 7.13
CA GLU A 394 8.93 -20.63 6.83
C GLU A 394 10.10 -21.53 7.24
N THR A 395 11.33 -21.15 6.89
CA THR A 395 12.55 -21.88 7.30
C THR A 395 12.69 -21.93 8.82
N MET A 396 12.40 -20.83 9.52
CA MET A 396 12.37 -20.80 10.99
C MET A 396 11.31 -21.72 11.59
N ASN A 397 10.12 -21.77 11.00
CA ASN A 397 9.03 -22.62 11.47
C ASN A 397 9.34 -24.11 11.27
N GLN A 398 9.93 -24.47 10.12
CA GLN A 398 10.39 -25.82 9.83
C GLN A 398 11.45 -26.28 10.83
N GLN A 399 12.43 -25.42 11.15
CA GLN A 399 13.47 -25.73 12.15
C GLN A 399 12.93 -25.88 13.58
N ARG A 400 11.83 -25.19 13.90
CA ARG A 400 11.16 -25.33 15.21
C ARG A 400 10.26 -26.55 15.31
N GLY A 401 10.22 -27.41 14.28
CA GLY A 401 9.35 -28.58 14.24
C GLY A 401 7.87 -28.21 14.25
N VAL A 402 7.52 -26.97 13.93
CA VAL A 402 6.12 -26.58 13.71
C VAL A 402 5.74 -27.17 12.36
N PRO A 403 4.85 -28.18 12.28
CA PRO A 403 4.46 -28.74 11.00
C PRO A 403 3.92 -27.59 10.13
N PRO A 404 4.23 -27.57 8.82
CA PRO A 404 3.65 -26.58 7.94
C PRO A 404 2.15 -26.66 8.14
N GLN A 405 1.55 -25.55 8.58
CA GLN A 405 0.09 -25.43 8.67
C GLN A 405 -0.40 -25.51 7.22
N GLY A 406 -0.60 -26.76 6.77
CA GLY A 406 -1.25 -27.07 5.53
C GLY A 406 -2.60 -26.38 5.54
N GLN A 407 -3.03 -25.95 4.36
CA GLN A 407 -4.35 -25.45 4.04
C GLN A 407 -5.46 -26.41 4.53
N GLN A 408 -5.72 -26.45 5.83
CA GLN A 408 -6.86 -27.14 6.40
C GLN A 408 -8.03 -26.17 6.36
N GLY A 409 -8.91 -26.38 5.36
CA GLY A 409 -10.29 -25.86 5.45
C GLY A 409 -10.94 -25.34 4.17
N GLN A 410 -10.80 -26.01 3.01
CA GLN A 410 -11.79 -25.88 1.91
C GLN A 410 -12.03 -27.23 1.20
N GLN A 411 -12.28 -28.30 1.96
CA GLN A 411 -12.93 -29.48 1.40
C GLN A 411 -13.95 -29.97 2.43
N GLY A 412 -15.24 -29.77 2.14
CA GLY A 412 -16.32 -30.32 2.96
C GLY A 412 -17.63 -29.54 2.88
N ALA A 413 -18.27 -29.50 1.72
CA ALA A 413 -19.72 -29.24 1.61
C ALA A 413 -20.27 -29.65 0.23
N ASN A 414 -20.06 -30.92 -0.16
CA ASN A 414 -20.91 -31.57 -1.18
C ASN A 414 -21.44 -32.87 -0.56
N GLY A 415 -22.31 -32.70 0.45
CA GLY A 415 -23.13 -33.77 0.99
C GLY A 415 -24.28 -34.05 0.02
N LYS A 416 -24.20 -35.20 -0.65
CA LYS A 416 -25.27 -35.79 -1.46
C LYS A 416 -26.54 -35.94 -0.60
N GLN A 417 -27.61 -35.25 -0.98
CA GLN A 417 -28.94 -35.52 -0.47
C GLN A 417 -29.59 -36.57 -1.38
N ALA A 418 -29.40 -37.84 -1.03
CA ALA A 418 -30.24 -38.94 -1.48
C ALA A 418 -31.35 -39.12 -0.44
N GLN A 419 -32.58 -38.79 -0.79
CA GLN A 419 -33.74 -39.12 0.03
C GLN A 419 -34.72 -39.91 -0.84
N ASN A 420 -34.66 -41.23 -0.68
CA ASN A 420 -35.64 -42.21 -1.12
C ASN A 420 -36.44 -42.63 0.12
N GLY A 421 -37.75 -42.78 -0.02
CA GLY A 421 -38.72 -43.21 1.01
C GLY A 421 -40.03 -42.48 0.75
N GLN A 422 -40.99 -42.98 -0.04
CA GLN A 422 -41.79 -44.21 0.05
C GLN A 422 -42.76 -44.25 1.26
N GLN A 423 -44.04 -44.29 0.90
CA GLN A 423 -45.25 -44.76 1.61
C GLN A 423 -46.02 -43.78 2.51
N GLY A 424 -47.33 -43.72 2.23
CA GLY A 424 -48.37 -42.97 2.93
C GLY A 424 -49.48 -42.60 1.96
#